data_AF-A0A3M0Z7R9-F1
#
_entry.id   AF-A0A3M0Z7R9-F1
#
_cell.length_a   1.000
_cell.length_b   1.000
_cell.length_c   1.000
_cell.angle_alpha   90.00
_cell.angle_beta   90.00
_cell.angle_gamma   90.00
#
_symmetry.space_group_name_H-M   'P 1'
#
loop_
_entity.id
_entity.type
_entity.pdbx_description
1 polymer ?
#
loop_
_entity_poly.entity_id
_entity_poly.type
_entity_poly.pdbx_seq_one_letter_code
_entity_poly.pdbx_strand_id
1 'polypeptide(L)'
;MKSAFEKALERFGPLEEIDEETKAKLAEIDRIYDARKAEIELKYTPLLAQAASPDERDRLLAERADALKQVEVKREEEKEKVRNARS
;
A
#
# COMPACT_ATOMS: atom_id res chain seq x y z
N MET A 1 -10.17 31.16 -13.81
CA MET A 1 -8.96 30.43 -13.40
C MET A 1 -9.32 28.95 -13.41
N LYS A 2 -8.73 28.12 -14.28
CA LYS A 2 -9.06 26.68 -14.32
C LYS A 2 -8.44 25.98 -13.12
N SER A 3 -9.17 25.05 -12.51
CA SER A 3 -8.71 24.23 -11.39
C SER A 3 -7.60 23.26 -11.83
N ALA A 4 -6.81 22.76 -10.89
CA ALA A 4 -5.79 21.74 -11.16
C ALA A 4 -6.42 20.47 -11.78
N PHE A 5 -7.66 20.14 -11.40
CA PHE A 5 -8.43 19.02 -11.92
C PHE A 5 -8.80 19.21 -13.39
N GLU A 6 -9.30 20.39 -13.76
CA GLU A 6 -9.64 20.72 -15.16
C GLU A 6 -8.40 20.74 -16.07
N LYS A 7 -7.26 21.23 -15.56
CA LYS A 7 -5.98 21.16 -16.28
C LYS A 7 -5.48 19.72 -16.46
N ALA A 8 -5.76 18.83 -15.50
CA ALA A 8 -5.41 17.43 -15.61
C ALA A 8 -6.29 16.71 -16.65
N LEU A 9 -7.60 16.93 -16.64
CA LEU A 9 -8.52 16.38 -17.65
C LEU A 9 -8.20 16.84 -19.08
N GLU A 10 -7.82 18.10 -19.26
CA GLU A 10 -7.35 18.60 -20.58
C GLU A 10 -6.08 17.88 -21.07
N ARG A 11 -5.23 17.43 -20.15
CA ARG A 11 -3.93 16.82 -20.48
C ARG A 11 -4.00 15.29 -20.63
N PHE A 12 -4.88 14.64 -19.86
CA PHE A 12 -4.97 13.19 -19.76
C PHE A 12 -6.23 12.60 -20.41
N GLY A 13 -7.17 13.44 -20.87
CA GLY A 13 -8.42 12.99 -21.45
C GLY A 13 -9.48 12.64 -20.41
N PRO A 14 -10.63 12.09 -20.84
CA PRO A 14 -11.69 11.65 -19.93
C PRO A 14 -11.16 10.58 -18.98
N LEU A 15 -11.59 10.63 -17.71
CA LEU A 15 -11.29 9.59 -16.74
C LEU A 15 -11.84 8.26 -17.24
N GLU A 16 -10.99 7.25 -17.39
CA GLU A 16 -11.47 5.89 -17.64
C GLU A 16 -12.27 5.41 -16.44
N GLU A 17 -13.58 5.24 -16.61
CA GLU A 17 -14.43 4.64 -15.59
C GLU A 17 -13.96 3.22 -15.33
N ILE A 18 -13.45 2.96 -14.12
CA ILE A 18 -13.17 1.61 -13.65
C ILE A 18 -14.51 0.91 -13.38
N ASP A 19 -14.69 -0.29 -13.92
CA ASP A 19 -15.91 -1.06 -13.66
C ASP A 19 -16.00 -1.46 -12.16
N GLU A 20 -17.22 -1.75 -11.70
CA GLU A 20 -17.48 -2.07 -10.30
C GLU A 20 -16.78 -3.36 -9.83
N GLU A 21 -16.57 -4.31 -10.73
CA GLU A 21 -15.86 -5.56 -10.41
C GLU A 21 -14.37 -5.29 -10.14
N THR A 22 -13.74 -4.45 -10.97
CA THR A 22 -12.36 -3.99 -10.80
C THR A 22 -12.22 -3.16 -9.53
N LYS A 23 -13.16 -2.25 -9.23
CA LYS A 23 -13.18 -1.51 -7.96
C LYS A 23 -13.25 -2.46 -6.76
N ALA A 24 -14.14 -3.45 -6.81
CA ALA A 24 -14.28 -4.44 -5.74
C ALA A 24 -12.99 -5.25 -5.54
N LYS A 25 -12.34 -5.68 -6.63
CA LYS A 25 -11.04 -6.38 -6.58
C LYS A 25 -9.94 -5.53 -5.96
N LEU A 26 -9.83 -4.26 -6.35
CA LEU A 26 -8.84 -3.34 -5.78
C LEU A 26 -9.09 -3.10 -4.28
N ALA A 27 -10.36 -2.96 -3.87
CA ALA A 27 -10.73 -2.80 -2.46
C ALA A 27 -10.48 -4.08 -1.64
N GLU A 28 -10.65 -5.26 -2.23
CA GLU A 28 -10.28 -6.52 -1.57
C GLU A 28 -8.77 -6.62 -1.35
N ILE A 29 -7.97 -6.28 -2.36
CA ILE A 29 -6.51 -6.22 -2.24
C ILE A 29 -6.14 -5.26 -1.09
N ASP A 30 -6.77 -4.09 -1.02
CA ASP A 30 -6.52 -3.14 0.07
C ASP A 30 -6.76 -3.75 1.45
N ARG A 31 -7.92 -4.38 1.65
CA ARG A 31 -8.25 -5.01 2.93
C ARG A 31 -7.25 -6.10 3.32
N ILE A 32 -6.86 -6.94 2.38
CA ILE A 32 -5.89 -8.03 2.63
C ILE A 32 -4.53 -7.46 3.04
N TYR A 33 -4.02 -6.47 2.32
CA TYR A 33 -2.69 -5.94 2.59
C TYR A 33 -2.65 -5.02 3.82
N ASP A 34 -3.75 -4.33 4.15
CA ASP A 34 -3.88 -3.60 5.40
C ASP A 34 -3.90 -4.54 6.62
N ALA A 35 -4.56 -5.70 6.51
CA ALA A 35 -4.49 -6.74 7.55
C ALA A 35 -3.05 -7.25 7.74
N ARG A 36 -2.33 -7.51 6.65
CA ARG A 36 -0.91 -7.93 6.71
C ARG A 36 0.00 -6.89 7.37
N LYS A 37 -0.23 -5.59 7.10
CA LYS A 37 0.48 -4.53 7.82
C LYS A 37 0.18 -4.59 9.31
N ALA A 38 -1.08 -4.72 9.70
CA ALA A 38 -1.47 -4.81 11.10
C ALA A 38 -0.82 -6.02 11.80
N GLU A 39 -0.71 -7.17 11.13
CA GLU A 39 0.02 -8.34 11.64
C GLU A 39 1.51 -8.03 11.90
N ILE A 40 2.17 -7.33 10.97
CA ILE A 40 3.56 -6.89 11.15
C ILE A 40 3.68 -5.95 12.35
N GLU A 41 2.77 -4.98 12.47
CA GLU A 41 2.74 -4.07 13.63
C GLU A 41 2.58 -4.83 14.95
N LEU A 42 1.65 -5.78 15.01
CA LEU A 42 1.42 -6.60 16.19
C LEU A 42 2.63 -7.46 16.54
N LYS A 43 3.35 -7.97 15.53
CA LYS A 43 4.59 -8.74 15.73
C LYS A 43 5.71 -7.89 16.32
N TYR A 44 5.96 -6.70 15.76
CA TYR A 44 7.14 -5.89 16.13
C TYR A 44 6.91 -5.01 17.35
N THR A 45 5.67 -4.64 17.68
CA THR A 45 5.33 -3.86 18.87
C THR A 45 5.92 -4.42 20.17
N PRO A 46 5.67 -5.70 20.54
CA PRO A 46 6.24 -6.25 21.77
C PRO A 46 7.76 -6.42 21.71
N LEU A 47 8.34 -6.66 20.53
CA LEU A 47 9.79 -6.78 20.35
C LEU A 47 10.48 -5.44 20.61
N LEU A 48 9.94 -4.36 20.06
CA LEU A 48 10.46 -3.00 20.26
C LEU A 48 10.31 -2.52 21.72
N ALA A 49 9.26 -2.98 22.42
CA ALA A 49 9.06 -2.69 23.84
C ALA A 49 10.05 -3.44 24.74
N GLN A 50 10.53 -4.60 24.31
CA GLN A 50 11.43 -5.48 25.07
C GLN A 50 12.91 -5.36 24.66
N ALA A 51 13.23 -4.54 23.66
CA ALA A 51 14.59 -4.36 23.18
C ALA A 51 15.54 -3.96 24.33
N ALA A 52 16.62 -4.71 24.49
CA ALA A 52 17.57 -4.56 25.59
C ALA A 52 18.61 -3.46 25.35
N SER A 53 18.75 -3.00 24.11
CA SER A 53 19.72 -1.97 23.72
C SER A 53 19.20 -1.06 22.60
N PRO A 54 19.77 0.15 22.46
CA PRO A 54 19.50 1.01 21.30
C PRO A 54 19.79 0.32 19.96
N ASP A 55 20.92 -0.38 19.86
CA ASP A 55 21.31 -1.08 18.63
C ASP A 55 20.29 -2.17 18.23
N GLU A 56 19.79 -2.92 19.21
CA GLU A 56 18.74 -3.92 18.97
C GLU A 56 17.43 -3.26 18.53
N ARG A 57 17.04 -2.17 19.20
CA ARG A 57 15.85 -1.40 18.83
C ARG A 57 15.94 -0.87 17.40
N ASP A 58 17.09 -0.34 17.00
CA ASP A 58 17.30 0.21 15.66
C ASP A 58 17.24 -0.88 14.59
N ARG A 59 17.81 -2.07 14.86
CA ARG A 59 17.66 -3.24 13.98
C ARG A 59 16.20 -3.65 13.82
N LEU A 60 15.46 -3.77 14.92
CA LEU A 60 14.03 -4.14 14.90
C LEU A 60 13.19 -3.09 14.15
N LEU A 61 13.51 -1.81 14.27
CA LEU A 61 12.85 -0.74 13.51
C LEU A 61 13.14 -0.86 12.02
N ALA A 62 14.40 -1.12 11.64
CA ALA A 62 14.78 -1.32 10.24
C ALA A 62 14.08 -2.54 9.64
N GLU A 63 14.08 -3.67 10.34
CA GLU A 63 13.37 -4.88 9.90
C GLU A 63 11.87 -4.67 9.74
N ARG A 64 11.23 -3.98 10.70
CA ARG A 64 9.80 -3.62 10.60
C ARG A 64 9.55 -2.74 9.38
N ALA A 65 10.38 -1.72 9.16
CA ALA A 65 10.23 -0.82 8.03
C ALA A 65 10.37 -1.54 6.68
N ASP A 66 11.38 -2.42 6.55
CA ASP A 66 11.56 -3.24 5.35
C ASP A 66 10.39 -4.18 5.13
N ALA A 67 9.88 -4.84 6.18
CA ALA A 67 8.73 -5.73 6.08
C ALA A 67 7.48 -4.98 5.60
N LEU A 68 7.19 -3.80 6.16
CA LEU A 68 6.07 -2.96 5.72
C LEU A 68 6.24 -2.50 4.26
N LYS A 69 7.45 -2.12 3.87
CA LYS A 69 7.77 -1.73 2.49
C LYS A 69 7.51 -2.88 1.51
N GLN A 70 7.91 -4.10 1.84
CA GLN A 70 7.65 -5.28 1.00
C GLN A 70 6.16 -5.57 0.85
N VAL A 71 5.36 -5.37 1.91
CA VAL A 71 3.90 -5.49 1.84
C VAL A 71 3.31 -4.46 0.89
N GLU A 72 3.77 -3.20 0.93
CA GLU A 72 3.29 -2.17 0.01
C GLU A 72 3.70 -2.39 -1.44
N VAL A 73 4.93 -2.83 -1.69
CA VAL A 73 5.38 -3.18 -3.05
C VAL A 73 4.46 -4.26 -3.64
N LYS A 74 4.22 -5.35 -2.89
CA LYS A 74 3.34 -6.42 -3.33
C LYS A 74 1.89 -5.97 -3.51
N ARG A 75 1.38 -5.09 -2.65
CA ARG A 75 0.04 -4.50 -2.80
C ARG A 75 -0.09 -3.78 -4.13
N GLU A 76 0.86 -2.91 -4.46
CA GLU A 76 0.82 -2.16 -5.72
C GLU A 76 1.04 -3.06 -6.94
N GLU A 77 1.93 -4.07 -6.86
CA GLU A 77 2.09 -5.08 -7.92
C GLU A 77 0.77 -5.82 -8.22
N GLU A 78 0.04 -6.24 -7.18
CA GLU A 78 -1.26 -6.92 -7.36
C GLU A 78 -2.33 -5.97 -7.91
N LYS A 79 -2.36 -4.71 -7.45
CA LYS A 79 -3.27 -3.70 -8.01
C LYS A 79 -2.95 -3.40 -9.47
N GLU A 80 -1.68 -3.33 -9.83
CA GLU A 80 -1.25 -3.11 -11.20
C GLU A 80 -1.65 -4.27 -12.11
N LYS A 81 -1.55 -5.53 -11.66
CA LYS A 81 -2.08 -6.69 -12.40
C LYS A 81 -3.58 -6.56 -12.67
N VAL A 82 -4.36 -6.12 -11.67
CA VAL A 82 -5.80 -5.90 -11.84
C VAL A 82 -6.09 -4.77 -12.83
N ARG A 83 -5.33 -3.66 -12.77
CA ARG A 83 -5.47 -2.53 -13.70
C ARG A 83 -5.08 -2.92 -15.13
N ASN A 84 -3.98 -3.66 -15.31
CA ASN A 84 -3.46 -4.06 -16.62
C ASN A 84 -4.22 -5.25 -17.23
N ALA A 85 -4.93 -6.05 -16.44
CA ALA A 85 -5.81 -7.09 -16.98
C ALA A 85 -7.01 -6.52 -17.78
N ARG A 86 -7.22 -5.21 -17.72
CA ARG A 86 -8.22 -4.46 -18.48
C ARG A 86 -7.72 -4.00 -19.87
N SER A 87 -6.40 -3.91 -20.06
CA SER A 87 -5.78 -3.34 -21.28
C SER A 87 -5.75 -4.32 -22.45
#